data_AF-A0A943LST3-F1
#
_entry.id   AF-A0A943LST3-F1
#
_cell.length_a   1.000
_cell.length_b   1.000
_cell.length_c   1.000
_cell.angle_alpha   90.00
_cell.angle_beta   90.00
_cell.angle_gamma   90.00
#
_symmetry.space_group_name_H-M   'P 1'
#
loop_
_entity.id
_entity.type
_entity.pdbx_description
1 polymer ?
#
loop_
_entity_poly.entity_id
_entity_poly.type
_entity_poly.pdbx_seq_one_letter_code
_entity_poly.pdbx_strand_id
1 'polypeptide(L)' 'MAKKISTFVCRECGYNSPKYLGRCPNCSSWSSF' A
#
# COMPACT_ATOMS: atom_id res chain seq x y z
N MET A 1 -18.79 -7.20 -14.08
CA MET A 1 -17.32 -7.35 -14.07
C MET A 1 -16.80 -6.58 -12.87
N ALA A 2 -16.16 -7.23 -11.89
CA ALA A 2 -15.68 -6.56 -10.70
C ALA A 2 -14.53 -5.60 -11.07
N LYS A 3 -14.70 -4.32 -10.77
CA LYS A 3 -13.69 -3.28 -10.96
C LYS A 3 -12.43 -3.73 -10.21
N LYS A 4 -11.31 -4.00 -10.91
CA LYS A 4 -10.05 -4.38 -10.26
C LYS A 4 -9.59 -3.21 -9.39
N ILE A 5 -9.85 -3.31 -8.09
CA ILE A 5 -9.36 -2.35 -7.11
C ILE A 5 -7.89 -2.70 -6.92
N SER A 6 -7.01 -1.91 -7.54
CA SER A 6 -5.56 -2.10 -7.37
C SER A 6 -5.16 -1.49 -6.04
N THR A 7 -5.21 -2.29 -4.98
CA THR A 7 -4.78 -1.88 -3.64
C THR A 7 -3.28 -2.08 -3.51
N PHE A 8 -2.56 -1.05 -3.11
CA PHE A 8 -1.13 -1.13 -2.86
C PHE A 8 -0.89 -1.70 -1.46
N VAL A 9 -0.14 -2.78 -1.38
CA VAL A 9 0.10 -3.50 -0.11
C VAL A 9 1.55 -3.35 0.28
N CYS A 10 1.77 -2.86 1.49
CA CYS A 10 3.09 -2.78 2.06
C CYS A 10 3.64 -4.18 2.37
N ARG A 11 4.77 -4.57 1.79
CA ARG A 11 5.47 -5.86 2.03
C ARG A 11 6.06 -5.97 3.44
N GLU A 12 6.41 -4.85 4.07
CA GLU A 12 7.02 -4.85 5.42
C GLU A 12 5.99 -5.01 6.54
N CYS A 13 4.78 -4.46 6.38
CA CYS A 13 3.79 -4.43 7.46
C CYS A 13 2.38 -4.89 7.05
N GLY A 14 2.15 -5.25 5.79
CA GLY A 14 0.85 -5.68 5.28
C GLY A 14 -0.18 -4.55 5.11
N TYR A 15 0.22 -3.29 5.29
CA TYR A 15 -0.69 -2.14 5.18
C TYR A 15 -1.21 -2.02 3.74
N ASN A 16 -2.52 -2.14 3.57
CA ASN A 16 -3.19 -2.00 2.29
C ASN A 16 -3.72 -0.57 2.14
N SER A 17 -3.34 0.10 1.06
CA SER A 17 -3.72 1.47 0.76
C SER A 17 -4.35 1.55 -0.63
N PRO A 18 -5.51 2.20 -0.79
CA PRO A 18 -6.15 2.38 -2.09
C PRO A 18 -5.39 3.35 -3.00
N LYS A 19 -4.40 4.07 -2.45
CA LYS A 19 -3.54 5.00 -3.18
C LYS A 19 -2.09 4.78 -2.77
N TYR A 20 -1.18 4.80 -3.74
CA TYR A 20 0.25 4.78 -3.49
C TYR A 20 0.68 6.08 -2.81
N LEU A 21 1.06 5.99 -1.54
CA LEU A 21 1.36 7.15 -0.69
C LEU A 21 2.86 7.52 -0.70
N GLY A 22 3.73 6.75 -1.37
CA GLY A 22 5.19 6.99 -1.42
C GLY A 22 5.91 6.83 -0.07
N ARG A 23 5.17 6.83 1.03
CA ARG A 23 5.60 6.48 2.39
C ARG A 23 4.51 5.64 3.05
N CYS A 24 4.87 4.49 3.61
CA CYS A 24 4.00 3.67 4.43
C CYS A 24 3.65 4.43 5.73
N PRO A 25 2.38 4.76 6.03
CA PRO A 25 2.03 5.46 7.27
C PRO A 25 2.15 4.56 8.51
N ASN A 26 2.01 3.25 8.33
CA ASN A 26 2.07 2.28 9.42
C ASN A 26 3.50 1.99 9.89
N CYS A 27 4.45 2.04 8.96
CA CYS A 27 5.83 1.60 9.18
C CYS A 27 6.88 2.68 8.88
N SER A 28 6.46 3.86 8.39
CA SER A 28 7.31 4.96 7.91
C SER A 28 8.33 4.58 6.82
N SER A 29 8.31 3.36 6.28
CA SER A 29 9.18 2.95 5.19
C SER A 29 8.83 3.64 3.88
N TRP A 30 9.87 4.07 3.16
CA TRP A 30 9.78 4.84 1.92
C TRP A 30 9.87 3.99 0.63
N SER A 31 9.81 2.65 0.76
CA SER A 31 9.93 1.74 -0.39
C SER A 31 9.24 0.39 -0.17
N SER A 32 8.21 0.37 0.68
CA SER A 32 7.63 -0.90 1.14
C SER A 32 6.26 -1.23 0.56
N PHE A 33 5.61 -0.32 -0.17
CA PHE A 33 4.40 -0.56 -0.97
C PHE A 33 4.68 -1.31 -2.27
#